data_AF-A0A7K5MM51-F1
#
_entry.id   AF-A0A7K5MM51-F1
#
_cell.length_a   1.000
_cell.length_b   1.000
_cell.length_c   1.000
_cell.angle_alpha   90.00
_cell.angle_beta   90.00
_cell.angle_gamma   90.00
#
_symmetry.space_group_name_H-M   'P 1'
#
loop_
_entity.id
_entity.type
_entity.pdbx_description
1 polymer ?
#
loop_
_entity_poly.entity_id
_entity_poly.type
_entity_poly.pdbx_seq_one_letter_code
_entity_poly.pdbx_strand_id
1 'polypeptide(L)'
;QELRSGRFWRGVLAELLATLIFVGVVLGASASPGHLAPALAGGLAAGGLVCTLGGPQANPALTLALLCTRKLSALRGAVGVLAQCTGATLASAAARAALQDDAGLVTRVSAVGTAGTALAWETFATFQLALAAFAASEHAAPQAGLALGSAVAAGALAA
;
A
#
# COMPACT_ATOMS: atom_id res chain seq x y z
N GLN A 1 -15.30 3.14 -23.75
CA GLN A 1 -14.54 2.00 -24.32
C GLN A 1 -13.59 1.36 -23.31
N GLU A 2 -12.93 2.12 -22.42
CA GLU A 2 -12.04 1.56 -21.38
C GLU A 2 -12.72 0.51 -20.46
N LEU A 3 -13.94 0.77 -19.98
CA LEU A 3 -14.70 -0.16 -19.12
C LEU A 3 -15.07 -1.50 -19.77
N ARG A 4 -15.03 -1.58 -21.11
CA ARG A 4 -15.31 -2.82 -21.86
C ARG A 4 -14.04 -3.63 -22.11
N SER A 5 -12.86 -3.13 -21.72
CA SER A 5 -11.60 -3.82 -21.92
C SER A 5 -11.34 -4.85 -20.81
N GLY A 6 -11.04 -6.10 -21.18
CA GLY A 6 -10.60 -7.11 -20.21
C GLY A 6 -9.31 -6.72 -19.49
N ARG A 7 -8.44 -5.92 -20.13
CA ARG A 7 -7.21 -5.39 -19.50
C ARG A 7 -7.52 -4.42 -18.35
N PHE A 8 -8.58 -3.63 -18.49
CA PHE A 8 -9.04 -2.71 -17.44
C PHE A 8 -9.45 -3.51 -16.19
N TRP A 9 -10.34 -4.49 -16.35
CA TRP A 9 -10.83 -5.30 -15.24
C TRP A 9 -9.75 -6.18 -14.60
N ARG A 10 -8.80 -6.69 -15.40
CA ARG A 10 -7.60 -7.37 -14.87
C ARG A 10 -6.76 -6.44 -14.00
N GLY A 11 -6.60 -5.18 -14.40
CA GLY A 11 -5.92 -4.17 -13.58
C GLY A 11 -6.67 -3.86 -12.28
N VAL A 12 -7.99 -3.71 -12.33
CA VAL A 12 -8.84 -3.50 -11.14
C VAL A 12 -8.75 -4.68 -10.18
N LEU A 13 -8.81 -5.91 -10.69
CA LEU A 13 -8.64 -7.12 -9.87
C LEU A 13 -7.24 -7.20 -9.26
N ALA A 14 -6.20 -6.81 -10.02
CA ALA A 14 -4.84 -6.74 -9.51
C ALA A 14 -4.71 -5.74 -8.34
N GLU A 15 -5.32 -4.55 -8.44
CA GLU A 15 -5.35 -3.57 -7.33
C GLU A 15 -6.07 -4.13 -6.09
N LEU A 16 -7.21 -4.79 -6.29
CA LEU A 16 -7.96 -5.41 -5.20
C LEU A 16 -7.15 -6.50 -4.50
N LEU A 17 -6.61 -7.45 -5.26
CA LEU A 17 -5.85 -8.58 -4.72
C LEU A 17 -4.55 -8.13 -4.07
N ALA A 18 -3.85 -7.17 -4.69
CA ALA A 18 -2.62 -6.63 -4.12
C ALA A 18 -2.88 -5.96 -2.78
N THR A 19 -3.95 -5.15 -2.68
CA THR A 19 -4.28 -4.47 -1.43
C THR A 19 -4.76 -5.45 -0.36
N LEU A 20 -5.56 -6.46 -0.76
CA LEU A 20 -5.98 -7.55 0.13
C LEU A 20 -4.78 -8.28 0.74
N ILE A 21 -3.82 -8.69 -0.10
CA ILE A 21 -2.61 -9.41 0.34
C ILE A 21 -1.73 -8.49 1.20
N PHE A 22 -1.47 -7.27 0.74
CA PHE A 22 -0.62 -6.30 1.43
C PHE A 22 -1.15 -6.00 2.84
N VAL A 23 -2.42 -5.61 2.95
CA VAL A 23 -3.04 -5.29 4.24
C VAL A 23 -3.13 -6.52 5.14
N GLY A 24 -3.47 -7.69 4.59
CA GLY A 24 -3.52 -8.94 5.36
C GLY A 24 -2.16 -9.31 5.98
N VAL A 25 -1.07 -9.18 5.21
CA VAL A 25 0.30 -9.43 5.68
C VAL A 25 0.71 -8.44 6.76
N VAL A 26 0.46 -7.13 6.56
CA VAL A 26 0.82 -6.09 7.54
C VAL A 26 0.03 -6.27 8.84
N LEU A 27 -1.27 -6.52 8.77
CA LEU A 27 -2.12 -6.74 9.95
C LEU A 27 -1.71 -8.01 10.71
N GLY A 28 -1.46 -9.10 10.00
CA GLY A 28 -0.98 -10.34 10.63
C GLY A 28 0.36 -10.15 11.33
N ALA A 29 1.29 -9.40 10.73
CA ALA A 29 2.57 -9.06 11.36
C ALA A 29 2.43 -8.10 12.54
N SER A 30 1.41 -7.22 12.52
CA SER A 30 1.10 -6.27 13.60
C SER A 30 0.46 -6.93 14.82
N ALA A 31 0.09 -8.21 14.76
CA ALA A 31 -0.39 -8.97 15.92
C ALA A 31 0.73 -9.26 16.94
N SER A 32 1.99 -9.20 16.50
CA SER A 32 3.15 -9.28 17.40
C SER A 32 3.55 -7.88 17.87
N PRO A 33 3.99 -7.71 19.13
CA PRO A 33 4.48 -6.43 19.61
C PRO A 33 5.72 -5.96 18.82
N GLY A 34 5.75 -4.66 18.52
CA GLY A 34 6.88 -3.97 17.87
C GLY A 34 6.61 -3.51 16.44
N HIS A 35 7.45 -2.59 15.95
CA HIS A 35 7.29 -1.94 14.64
C HIS A 35 8.07 -2.61 13.51
N LEU A 36 9.09 -3.42 13.85
CA LEU A 36 9.98 -4.02 12.86
C LEU A 36 9.29 -5.08 12.01
N ALA A 37 8.50 -5.97 12.63
CA ALA A 37 7.81 -7.04 11.93
C ALA A 37 6.83 -6.52 10.86
N PRO A 38 5.88 -5.60 11.18
CA PRO A 38 4.98 -5.07 10.15
C PRO A 38 5.69 -4.22 9.10
N ALA A 39 6.75 -3.50 9.46
CA ALA A 39 7.54 -2.73 8.48
C ALA A 39 8.24 -3.64 7.45
N LEU A 40 8.92 -4.70 7.91
CA LEU A 40 9.58 -5.66 7.02
C LEU A 40 8.57 -6.46 6.21
N ALA A 41 7.48 -6.93 6.84
CA ALA A 41 6.43 -7.68 6.16
C ALA A 41 5.75 -6.84 5.08
N GLY A 42 5.43 -5.57 5.39
CA GLY A 42 4.89 -4.62 4.42
C GLY A 42 5.85 -4.34 3.27
N GLY A 43 7.13 -4.09 3.55
CA GLY A 43 8.14 -3.87 2.52
C GLY A 43 8.34 -5.06 1.59
N LEU A 44 8.46 -6.27 2.15
CA LEU A 44 8.59 -7.50 1.37
C LEU A 44 7.33 -7.79 0.54
N ALA A 45 6.14 -7.58 1.12
CA ALA A 45 4.89 -7.75 0.41
C ALA A 45 4.78 -6.74 -0.76
N ALA A 46 5.05 -5.45 -0.52
CA ALA A 46 5.01 -4.43 -1.55
C ALA A 46 5.96 -4.75 -2.72
N GLY A 47 7.21 -5.11 -2.42
CA GLY A 47 8.18 -5.49 -3.44
C GLY A 47 7.80 -6.76 -4.20
N GLY A 48 7.32 -7.79 -3.50
CA GLY A 48 6.85 -9.03 -4.12
C GLY A 48 5.64 -8.82 -5.03
N LEU A 49 4.69 -7.97 -4.62
CA LEU A 49 3.50 -7.64 -5.42
C LEU A 49 3.86 -6.89 -6.70
N VAL A 50 4.89 -6.03 -6.68
CA VAL A 50 5.41 -5.39 -7.90
C VAL A 50 5.92 -6.43 -8.89
N CYS A 51 6.69 -7.40 -8.42
CA CYS A 51 7.25 -8.48 -9.25
C CYS A 51 6.19 -9.44 -9.81
N THR A 52 5.14 -9.73 -9.05
CA THR A 52 4.18 -10.79 -9.36
C THR A 52 2.94 -10.29 -10.10
N LEU A 53 2.44 -9.11 -9.76
CA LEU A 53 1.20 -8.54 -10.30
C LEU A 53 1.45 -7.37 -11.26
N GLY A 54 2.71 -7.05 -11.54
CA GLY A 54 3.08 -6.01 -12.50
C GLY A 54 2.92 -4.58 -11.96
N GLY A 55 3.24 -4.37 -10.68
CA GLY A 55 3.23 -3.05 -10.04
C GLY A 55 1.85 -2.43 -9.81
N PRO A 56 0.89 -3.13 -9.19
CA PRO A 56 -0.32 -2.49 -8.70
C PRO A 56 0.05 -1.42 -7.66
N GLN A 57 -0.70 -0.32 -7.62
CA GLN A 57 -0.42 0.76 -6.68
C GLN A 57 -0.68 0.31 -5.24
N ALA A 58 -1.76 -0.46 -5.01
CA ALA A 58 -2.18 -0.96 -3.70
C ALA A 58 -2.24 0.11 -2.60
N ASN A 59 -2.34 1.39 -2.99
CA ASN A 59 -2.20 2.54 -2.13
C ASN A 59 -2.95 3.74 -2.76
N PRO A 60 -4.05 4.22 -2.14
CA PRO A 60 -4.82 5.34 -2.66
C PRO A 60 -4.00 6.62 -2.85
N ALA A 61 -3.06 6.92 -1.96
CA ALA A 61 -2.21 8.11 -2.06
C ALA A 61 -1.28 8.03 -3.29
N LEU A 62 -0.74 6.84 -3.59
CA LEU A 62 0.08 6.64 -4.78
C LEU A 62 -0.77 6.73 -6.06
N THR A 63 -1.98 6.17 -6.06
CA THR A 63 -2.92 6.32 -7.18
C THR A 63 -3.30 7.79 -7.40
N LEU A 64 -3.53 8.55 -6.33
CA LEU A 64 -3.77 10.00 -6.41
C LEU A 64 -2.55 10.76 -6.94
N ALA A 65 -1.33 10.40 -6.53
CA ALA A 65 -0.11 11.00 -7.07
C ALA A 65 0.01 10.79 -8.59
N LEU A 66 -0.35 9.61 -9.10
CA LEU A 66 -0.40 9.32 -10.54
C LEU A 66 -1.50 10.10 -11.27
N LEU A 67 -2.65 10.35 -10.61
CA LEU A 67 -3.71 11.20 -11.15
C LEU A 67 -3.26 12.67 -11.24
N CYS A 68 -2.65 13.21 -10.19
CA CYS A 68 -2.15 14.59 -10.15
C CYS A 68 -1.06 14.84 -11.20
N THR A 69 -0.24 13.82 -11.48
CA THR A 69 0.80 13.87 -12.52
C THR A 69 0.30 13.48 -13.91
N ARG A 70 -1.01 13.26 -14.08
CA ARG A 70 -1.68 12.82 -15.32
C ARG A 70 -1.10 11.53 -15.93
N LYS A 71 -0.46 10.68 -15.14
CA LYS A 71 0.03 9.35 -15.57
C LYS A 71 -1.07 8.29 -15.53
N LEU A 72 -2.22 8.59 -14.94
CA LEU A 72 -3.38 7.71 -14.86
C LEU A 72 -4.67 8.44 -15.28
N SER A 73 -5.59 7.75 -15.95
CA SER A 73 -6.90 8.32 -16.28
C SER A 73 -7.77 8.45 -15.03
N ALA A 74 -8.59 9.51 -14.94
CA ALA A 74 -9.46 9.77 -13.79
C ALA A 74 -10.37 8.58 -13.45
N LEU A 75 -10.93 7.94 -14.48
CA LEU A 75 -11.79 6.76 -14.31
C LEU A 75 -11.02 5.57 -13.73
N ARG A 76 -9.82 5.28 -14.26
CA ARG A 76 -9.00 4.17 -13.76
C ARG A 76 -8.50 4.44 -12.36
N GLY A 77 -8.15 5.67 -12.04
CA GLY A 77 -7.77 6.06 -10.68
C GLY A 77 -8.92 5.93 -9.69
N ALA A 78 -10.12 6.40 -10.04
CA ALA A 78 -11.29 6.28 -9.17
C ALA A 78 -11.67 4.81 -8.89
N VAL A 79 -11.75 3.98 -9.94
CA VAL A 79 -12.05 2.55 -9.78
C VAL A 79 -10.93 1.81 -9.06
N GLY A 80 -9.67 2.19 -9.30
CA GLY A 80 -8.50 1.66 -8.59
C GLY A 80 -8.57 1.95 -7.08
N VAL A 81 -8.86 3.19 -6.68
CA VAL A 81 -9.04 3.55 -5.27
C VAL A 81 -10.18 2.75 -4.62
N LEU A 82 -11.32 2.60 -5.31
CA LEU A 82 -12.43 1.79 -4.81
C LEU A 82 -12.02 0.32 -4.62
N ALA A 83 -11.28 -0.24 -5.57
CA ALA A 83 -10.77 -1.61 -5.49
C ALA A 83 -9.78 -1.79 -4.32
N GLN A 84 -8.88 -0.83 -4.12
CA GLN A 84 -7.93 -0.82 -3.00
C GLN A 84 -8.66 -0.74 -1.66
N CYS A 85 -9.60 0.20 -1.49
CA CYS A 85 -10.39 0.31 -0.28
C CYS A 85 -11.18 -0.98 0.00
N THR A 86 -11.78 -1.58 -1.03
CA THR A 86 -12.50 -2.86 -0.89
C THR A 86 -11.56 -3.98 -0.45
N GLY A 87 -10.38 -4.11 -1.06
CA GLY A 87 -9.37 -5.10 -0.68
C GLY A 87 -8.90 -4.92 0.76
N ALA A 88 -8.63 -3.68 1.19
CA ALA A 88 -8.24 -3.35 2.55
C ALA A 88 -9.33 -3.69 3.58
N THR A 89 -10.60 -3.35 3.28
CA THR A 89 -11.72 -3.69 4.16
C THR A 89 -11.91 -5.19 4.31
N LEU A 90 -11.81 -5.95 3.20
CA LEU A 90 -11.89 -7.41 3.24
C LEU A 90 -10.75 -8.03 4.07
N ALA A 91 -9.51 -7.54 3.89
CA ALA A 91 -8.36 -8.00 4.66
C ALA A 91 -8.53 -7.70 6.17
N SER A 92 -8.98 -6.49 6.50
CA SER A 92 -9.23 -6.08 7.89
C SER A 92 -10.34 -6.91 8.53
N ALA A 93 -11.45 -7.17 7.81
CA ALA A 93 -12.53 -8.01 8.30
C ALA A 93 -12.06 -9.46 8.55
N ALA A 94 -11.26 -10.02 7.65
CA ALA A 94 -10.67 -11.34 7.82
C ALA A 94 -9.69 -11.38 9.01
N ALA A 95 -8.84 -10.37 9.16
CA ALA A 95 -7.91 -10.26 10.28
C ALA A 95 -8.64 -10.20 11.63
N ARG A 96 -9.69 -9.36 11.74
CA ARG A 96 -10.54 -9.27 12.94
C ARG A 96 -11.26 -10.57 13.29
N ALA A 97 -11.57 -11.39 12.30
CA ALA A 97 -12.21 -12.69 12.53
C ALA A 97 -11.21 -13.77 12.95
N ALA A 98 -9.94 -13.65 12.54
CA ALA A 98 -8.91 -14.65 12.77
C ALA A 98 -8.03 -14.37 13.99
N LEU A 99 -7.83 -13.10 14.34
CA LEU A 99 -6.97 -12.67 15.44
C LEU A 99 -7.79 -12.48 16.73
N GLN A 100 -7.22 -12.94 17.85
CA GLN A 100 -7.88 -12.83 19.16
C GLN A 100 -7.68 -11.46 19.82
N ASP A 101 -6.64 -10.73 19.42
CA ASP A 101 -6.32 -9.39 19.91
C ASP A 101 -6.31 -8.40 18.72
N ASP A 102 -7.14 -7.37 18.83
CA ASP A 102 -7.32 -6.33 17.82
C ASP A 102 -6.48 -5.07 18.11
N ALA A 103 -5.78 -5.01 19.25
CA ALA A 103 -5.13 -3.78 19.72
C ALA A 103 -4.10 -3.21 18.72
N GLY A 104 -3.41 -4.08 17.99
CA GLY A 104 -2.41 -3.74 16.97
C GLY A 104 -2.96 -3.52 15.55
N LEU A 105 -4.26 -3.68 15.32
CA LEU A 105 -4.84 -3.64 13.97
C LEU A 105 -5.20 -2.24 13.48
N VAL A 106 -5.07 -1.23 14.35
CA VAL A 106 -5.41 0.16 14.05
C VAL A 106 -4.22 1.05 14.37
N THR A 107 -3.78 1.83 13.38
CA THR A 107 -2.76 2.86 13.57
C THR A 107 -3.25 3.92 14.55
N ARG A 108 -2.43 4.25 15.55
CA ARG A 108 -2.73 5.26 16.57
C ARG A 108 -1.58 6.25 16.66
N VAL A 109 -1.89 7.51 16.95
CA VAL A 109 -0.87 8.50 17.30
C VAL A 109 -0.20 8.03 18.59
N SER A 110 1.14 8.03 18.59
CA SER A 110 1.92 7.70 19.79
C SER A 110 1.51 8.58 20.96
N ALA A 111 1.46 8.01 22.17
CA ALA A 111 1.05 8.72 23.39
C ALA A 111 1.89 9.97 23.71
N VAL A 112 3.08 10.09 23.10
CA VAL A 112 4.04 11.18 23.31
C VAL A 112 3.96 12.24 22.20
N GLY A 113 3.28 11.96 21.07
CA GLY A 113 3.25 12.83 19.89
C GLY A 113 1.98 13.66 19.75
N THR A 114 2.07 14.76 19.00
CA THR A 114 0.88 15.50 18.55
C THR A 114 0.37 14.95 17.21
N ALA A 115 -0.92 15.14 16.92
CA ALA A 115 -1.49 14.78 15.62
C ALA A 115 -0.77 15.48 14.45
N GLY A 116 -0.30 16.72 14.64
CA GLY A 116 0.46 17.45 13.62
C GLY A 116 1.82 16.82 13.32
N THR A 117 2.52 16.35 14.37
CA THR A 117 3.80 15.64 14.21
C THR A 117 3.60 14.31 13.49
N ALA A 118 2.57 13.54 13.85
CA ALA A 118 2.24 12.29 13.18
C ALA A 118 1.89 12.51 11.69
N LEU A 119 1.07 13.53 11.39
CA LEU A 119 0.75 13.89 10.01
C LEU A 119 1.99 14.28 9.20
N ALA A 120 2.94 14.99 9.80
CA ALA A 120 4.18 15.37 9.13
C ALA A 120 5.02 14.13 8.75
N TRP A 121 5.14 13.16 9.65
CA TRP A 121 5.84 11.90 9.38
C TRP A 121 5.13 11.08 8.29
N GLU A 122 3.81 10.94 8.37
CA GLU A 122 3.01 10.24 7.34
C GLU A 122 3.13 10.91 5.96
N THR A 123 3.16 12.25 5.94
CA THR A 123 3.36 13.01 4.70
C THR A 123 4.75 12.75 4.11
N PHE A 124 5.80 12.76 4.95
CA PHE A 124 7.16 12.48 4.53
C PHE A 124 7.34 11.03 4.04
N ALA A 125 6.81 10.07 4.78
CA ALA A 125 6.82 8.64 4.43
C ALA A 125 6.08 8.38 3.10
N THR A 126 4.94 9.04 2.88
CA THR A 126 4.19 8.91 1.62
C THR A 126 4.92 9.60 0.46
N PHE A 127 5.53 10.76 0.71
CA PHE A 127 6.28 11.49 -0.30
C PHE A 127 7.49 10.70 -0.82
N GLN A 128 8.30 10.12 0.07
CA GLN A 128 9.44 9.30 -0.35
C GLN A 128 8.99 8.03 -1.10
N LEU A 129 7.86 7.43 -0.73
CA LEU A 129 7.29 6.30 -1.45
C LEU A 129 6.86 6.70 -2.86
N ALA A 130 6.21 7.86 -3.00
CA ALA A 130 5.83 8.39 -4.31
C ALA A 130 7.07 8.65 -5.18
N LEU A 131 8.13 9.26 -4.63
CA LEU A 131 9.40 9.46 -5.35
C LEU A 131 10.02 8.12 -5.80
N ALA A 132 10.05 7.13 -4.92
CA ALA A 132 10.55 5.80 -5.25
C ALA A 132 9.72 5.16 -6.37
N ALA A 133 8.39 5.30 -6.34
CA ALA A 133 7.50 4.80 -7.38
C ALA A 133 7.75 5.47 -8.75
N PHE A 134 7.92 6.79 -8.77
CA PHE A 134 8.23 7.53 -10.00
C PHE A 134 9.61 7.18 -10.54
N ALA A 135 10.61 7.00 -9.68
CA ALA A 135 11.95 6.59 -10.10
C ALA A 135 11.96 5.13 -10.61
N ALA A 136 11.18 4.25 -9.98
CA ALA A 136 11.10 2.84 -10.31
C ALA A 136 10.33 2.53 -11.60
N SER A 137 9.55 3.47 -12.16
CA SER A 137 8.64 3.18 -13.28
C SER A 137 9.35 2.75 -14.57
N GLU A 138 10.61 3.14 -14.74
CA GLU A 138 11.43 2.78 -15.91
C GLU A 138 12.32 1.56 -15.68
N HIS A 139 12.31 0.99 -14.47
CA HIS A 139 13.19 -0.12 -14.08
C HIS A 139 12.50 -1.48 -14.27
N ALA A 140 13.31 -2.54 -14.36
CA ALA A 140 12.79 -3.90 -14.39
C ALA A 140 12.09 -4.25 -13.07
N ALA A 141 11.10 -5.15 -13.13
CA ALA A 141 10.25 -5.49 -11.99
C ALA A 141 11.00 -5.82 -10.69
N PRO A 142 12.12 -6.58 -10.69
CA PRO A 142 12.88 -6.84 -9.46
C PRO A 142 13.49 -5.59 -8.82
N GLN A 143 14.04 -4.68 -9.64
CA GLN A 143 14.64 -3.43 -9.17
C GLN A 143 13.56 -2.47 -8.66
N ALA A 144 12.45 -2.36 -9.41
CA ALA A 144 11.29 -1.57 -9.02
C ALA A 144 10.68 -2.10 -7.72
N GLY A 145 10.55 -3.42 -7.58
CA GLY A 145 10.04 -4.07 -6.37
C GLY A 145 10.95 -3.83 -5.16
N LEU A 146 12.27 -3.94 -5.32
CA LEU A 146 13.22 -3.62 -4.24
C LEU A 146 13.16 -2.14 -3.82
N ALA A 147 13.05 -1.22 -4.79
CA ALA A 147 12.94 0.22 -4.49
C ALA A 147 11.63 0.54 -3.75
N LEU A 148 10.50 0.03 -4.23
CA LEU A 148 9.20 0.25 -3.60
C LEU A 148 9.09 -0.45 -2.24
N GLY A 149 9.55 -1.70 -2.14
CA GLY A 149 9.55 -2.45 -0.90
C GLY A 149 10.43 -1.82 0.18
N SER A 150 11.63 -1.36 -0.19
CA SER A 150 12.51 -0.65 0.75
C SER A 150 11.94 0.69 1.19
N ALA A 151 11.29 1.45 0.29
CA ALA A 151 10.59 2.68 0.63
C ALA A 151 9.42 2.45 1.60
N VAL A 152 8.62 1.38 1.41
CA VAL A 152 7.54 1.02 2.35
C VAL A 152 8.10 0.66 3.73
N ALA A 153 9.13 -0.18 3.79
CA ALA A 153 9.76 -0.56 5.05
C ALA A 153 10.38 0.65 5.77
N ALA A 154 11.07 1.52 5.04
CA ALA A 154 11.68 2.73 5.60
C ALA A 154 10.62 3.70 6.15
N GLY A 155 9.53 3.91 5.43
CA GLY A 155 8.41 4.75 5.88
C GLY A 155 7.77 4.19 7.16
N ALA A 156 7.52 2.89 7.22
CA ALA A 156 6.92 2.23 8.37
C ALA A 156 7.84 2.18 9.61
N LEU A 157 9.16 2.27 9.43
CA LEU A 157 10.13 2.39 10.54
C LEU A 157 10.30 3.83 11.03
N ALA A 158 9.96 4.81 10.20
CA ALA A 158 10.11 6.24 10.51
C ALA A 158 8.87 6.85 11.18
N ALA A 159 7.68 6.28 10.94
CA ALA A 159 6.41 6.67 11.53
C ALA A 159 6.19 6.02 12.91
#